data_AF-A0A0F0GE01-F1
#
_entry.id   AF-A0A0F0GE01-F1
#
_cell.length_a   1.000
_cell.length_b   1.000
_cell.length_c   1.000
_cell.angle_alpha   90.00
_cell.angle_beta   90.00
_cell.angle_gamma   90.00
#
_symmetry.space_group_name_H-M   'P 1'
#
loop_
_entity.id
_entity.type
_entity.pdbx_description
1 polymer ?
#
loop_
_entity_poly.entity_id
_entity_poly.type
_entity_poly.pdbx_seq_one_letter_code
_entity_poly.pdbx_strand_id
1 'polypeptide(L)'
;MDAFVELSAELTGFSAEELRSTGLVEQYRVIAQDATDAELIQLWYTGVWRGVIPSSRAYAEGLAWKAVNAPAPGTAGPGFGSWERRPRSSVR
;
A
#
# COMPACT_ATOMS: atom_id res chain seq x y z
N MET A 1 -16.83 8.71 16.04
CA MET A 1 -15.91 7.78 15.35
C MET A 1 -15.57 8.39 13.99
N ASP A 2 -14.42 8.03 13.41
CA ASP A 2 -13.95 8.56 12.13
C ASP A 2 -14.67 7.83 10.98
N ALA A 3 -15.72 8.45 10.42
CA ALA A 3 -16.61 7.85 9.42
C ALA A 3 -15.87 7.36 8.18
N PHE A 4 -14.77 8.02 7.81
CA PHE A 4 -13.93 7.59 6.70
C PHE A 4 -13.27 6.23 6.99
N VAL A 5 -12.80 6.02 8.22
CA VAL A 5 -12.19 4.75 8.64
C VAL A 5 -13.22 3.63 8.73
N GLU A 6 -14.44 3.92 9.18
CA GLU A 6 -15.54 2.94 9.23
C GLU A 6 -15.92 2.46 7.82
N LEU A 7 -16.19 3.39 6.90
CA LEU A 7 -16.46 3.06 5.50
C LEU A 7 -15.30 2.30 4.86
N SER A 8 -14.07 2.74 5.09
CA SER A 8 -12.88 2.07 4.55
C SER A 8 -12.73 0.65 5.10
N ALA A 9 -13.07 0.41 6.38
CA ALA A 9 -13.03 -0.91 6.97
C ALA A 9 -14.07 -1.85 6.34
N GLU A 10 -15.29 -1.35 6.11
CA GLU A 10 -16.35 -2.09 5.42
C GLU A 10 -15.95 -2.45 3.99
N LEU A 11 -15.46 -1.48 3.21
CA LEU A 11 -15.10 -1.68 1.80
C LEU A 11 -13.89 -2.60 1.60
N THR A 12 -12.92 -2.56 2.52
CA THR A 12 -11.65 -3.28 2.34
C THR A 12 -11.61 -4.64 3.03
N GLY A 13 -12.45 -4.84 4.05
CA GLY A 13 -12.42 -6.01 4.94
C GLY A 13 -11.32 -5.97 6.01
N PHE A 14 -10.53 -4.90 6.09
CA PHE A 14 -9.52 -4.70 7.12
C PHE A 14 -10.09 -3.93 8.31
N SER A 15 -9.58 -4.19 9.51
CA SER A 15 -10.07 -3.50 10.70
C SER A 15 -9.64 -2.02 10.74
N ALA A 16 -10.41 -1.21 11.46
CA ALA A 16 -10.09 0.20 11.68
C ALA A 16 -8.70 0.41 12.33
N GLU A 17 -8.24 -0.52 13.16
CA GLU A 17 -6.89 -0.48 13.74
C GLU A 17 -5.81 -0.73 12.68
N GLU A 18 -6.00 -1.72 11.82
CA GLU A 18 -5.08 -1.99 10.72
C GLU A 18 -4.98 -0.82 9.76
N LEU A 19 -6.12 -0.20 9.39
CA LEU A 19 -6.11 0.99 8.55
C LEU A 19 -5.35 2.15 9.19
N ARG A 20 -5.51 2.39 10.50
CA ARG A 20 -4.74 3.41 11.22
C ARG A 20 -3.26 3.09 11.30
N SER A 21 -2.90 1.81 11.45
CA SER A 21 -1.50 1.37 11.54
C SER A 21 -0.70 1.68 10.27
N THR A 22 -1.36 1.75 9.11
CA THR A 22 -0.72 2.18 7.85
C THR A 22 -0.18 3.60 7.91
N GLY A 23 -0.72 4.46 8.77
CA GLY A 23 -0.42 5.90 8.81
C GLY A 23 -0.93 6.69 7.60
N LEU A 24 -1.78 6.09 6.74
CA LEU A 24 -2.28 6.72 5.51
C LEU A 24 -3.66 7.35 5.64
N VAL A 25 -4.40 7.08 6.72
CA VAL A 25 -5.80 7.50 6.91
C VAL A 25 -6.00 8.99 6.60
N GLU A 26 -5.18 9.86 7.20
CA GLU A 26 -5.33 11.30 7.03
C GLU A 26 -5.03 11.74 5.59
N GLN A 27 -4.00 11.17 4.97
CA GLN A 27 -3.65 11.46 3.58
C GLN A 27 -4.79 11.03 2.64
N TYR A 28 -5.33 9.82 2.84
CA TYR A 28 -6.38 9.27 1.99
C TYR A 28 -7.71 10.00 2.15
N ARG A 29 -8.06 10.37 3.39
CA ARG A 29 -9.25 11.20 3.67
C ARG A 29 -9.22 12.54 2.92
N VAL A 30 -8.04 13.14 2.77
CA VAL A 30 -7.89 14.41 2.05
C VAL A 30 -7.99 14.23 0.54
N ILE A 31 -7.34 13.20 -0.04
CA ILE A 31 -7.30 13.04 -1.50
C ILE A 31 -8.53 12.35 -2.09
N ALA A 32 -9.24 11.53 -1.30
CA ALA A 32 -10.35 10.69 -1.74
C ALA A 32 -11.73 11.28 -1.39
N GLN A 33 -11.86 12.60 -1.19
CA GLN A 33 -13.12 13.25 -0.82
C GLN A 33 -14.25 12.99 -1.82
N ASP A 34 -13.90 12.96 -3.11
CA ASP A 34 -14.83 12.72 -4.23
C ASP A 34 -14.61 11.34 -4.89
N ALA A 35 -13.99 10.40 -4.16
CA ALA A 35 -13.76 9.06 -4.67
C ALA A 35 -15.07 8.28 -4.75
N THR A 36 -15.22 7.48 -5.80
CA THR A 36 -16.14 6.34 -5.79
C THR A 36 -15.61 5.24 -4.87
N ASP A 37 -16.48 4.34 -4.41
CA ASP A 37 -16.06 3.18 -3.60
C ASP A 37 -14.98 2.35 -4.29
N ALA A 38 -15.07 2.17 -5.62
CA ALA A 38 -14.09 1.45 -6.41
C ALA A 38 -12.71 2.15 -6.43
N GLU A 39 -12.69 3.48 -6.54
CA GLU A 39 -11.45 4.25 -6.46
C GLU A 39 -10.85 4.20 -5.05
N LEU A 40 -11.68 4.22 -4.01
CA LEU A 40 -11.22 4.11 -2.62
C LEU A 40 -10.64 2.72 -2.34
N ILE A 41 -11.29 1.65 -2.81
CA ILE A 41 -10.77 0.28 -2.74
C ILE A 41 -9.44 0.18 -3.50
N GLN A 42 -9.38 0.69 -4.73
CA GLN A 42 -8.14 0.67 -5.51
C GLN A 42 -7.00 1.40 -4.78
N LEU A 43 -7.28 2.60 -4.26
CA LEU A 43 -6.30 3.40 -3.51
C LEU A 43 -5.78 2.62 -2.30
N TRP A 44 -6.67 2.04 -1.48
CA TRP A 44 -6.28 1.24 -0.32
C TRP A 44 -5.44 0.02 -0.69
N TYR A 45 -5.86 -0.75 -1.69
CA TYR A 45 -5.18 -2.00 -2.04
C TYR A 45 -3.84 -1.77 -2.75
N THR A 46 -3.73 -0.75 -3.58
CA THR A 46 -2.57 -0.57 -4.48
C THR A 46 -1.66 0.59 -4.08
N GLY A 47 -2.16 1.54 -3.29
CA GLY A 47 -1.48 2.80 -3.05
C GLY A 47 -1.53 3.79 -4.23
N VAL A 48 -2.27 3.48 -5.30
CA VAL A 48 -2.37 4.28 -6.52
C VAL A 48 -3.66 5.09 -6.52
N TRP A 49 -3.53 6.40 -6.69
CA TRP A 49 -4.64 7.33 -6.87
C TRP A 49 -4.67 7.78 -8.32
N ARG A 50 -5.69 7.39 -9.11
CA ARG A 50 -5.88 7.82 -10.51
C ARG A 50 -4.60 7.79 -11.36
N GLY A 51 -3.81 6.71 -11.23
CA GLY A 51 -2.57 6.49 -11.97
C GLY A 51 -1.30 7.10 -11.37
N VAL A 52 -1.39 7.79 -10.23
CA VAL A 52 -0.23 8.34 -9.51
C VAL A 52 -0.06 7.71 -8.13
N ILE A 53 1.17 7.59 -7.65
CA ILE A 53 1.47 7.13 -6.29
C ILE A 53 1.63 8.37 -5.40
N PRO A 54 0.72 8.66 -4.46
CA PRO A 54 0.73 9.91 -3.68
C PRO A 54 1.91 10.03 -2.72
N SER A 55 2.48 8.91 -2.28
CA SER A 55 3.66 8.86 -1.43
C SER A 55 4.34 7.49 -1.52
N SER A 56 5.64 7.40 -1.22
CA SER A 56 6.34 6.11 -1.14
C SER A 56 5.68 5.17 -0.13
N ARG A 57 5.16 5.73 0.97
CA ARG A 57 4.39 5.00 1.98
C ARG A 57 3.08 4.43 1.44
N ALA A 58 2.37 5.15 0.56
CA ALA A 58 1.14 4.65 -0.07
C ALA A 58 1.37 3.32 -0.78
N TYR A 59 2.46 3.22 -1.55
CA TYR A 59 2.85 1.96 -2.20
C TYR A 59 3.32 0.91 -1.19
N ALA A 60 4.12 1.30 -0.19
CA ALA A 60 4.69 0.37 0.78
C ALA A 60 3.65 -0.28 1.70
N GLU A 61 2.62 0.47 2.08
CA GLU A 61 1.54 0.06 2.98
C GLU A 61 0.27 -0.35 2.22
N GLY A 62 0.35 -0.54 0.90
CA GLY A 62 -0.78 -1.00 0.09
C GLY A 62 -1.34 -2.32 0.61
N LEU A 63 -2.65 -2.38 0.86
CA LEU A 63 -3.28 -3.52 1.53
C LEU A 63 -3.17 -4.82 0.73
N ALA A 64 -2.91 -4.76 -0.59
CA ALA A 64 -2.66 -5.95 -1.39
C ALA A 64 -1.47 -6.77 -0.87
N TRP A 65 -0.40 -6.11 -0.42
CA TRP A 65 0.78 -6.79 0.14
C TRP A 65 0.44 -7.57 1.39
N LYS A 66 -0.36 -6.96 2.27
CA LYS A 66 -0.85 -7.59 3.49
C LYS A 66 -1.80 -8.76 3.18
N ALA A 67 -2.73 -8.57 2.23
CA ALA A 67 -3.71 -9.58 1.84
C ALA A 67 -3.06 -10.86 1.28
N VAL A 68 -1.94 -10.72 0.56
CA VAL A 68 -1.18 -11.87 0.03
C VAL A 68 -0.04 -12.32 0.95
N ASN A 69 0.07 -11.75 2.14
CA ASN A 69 1.13 -12.02 3.11
C ASN A 69 2.55 -11.94 2.50
N ALA A 70 2.82 -10.86 1.76
CA ALA A 70 4.11 -10.62 1.13
C ALA A 70 4.63 -9.20 1.47
N PRO A 71 5.96 -9.00 1.51
CA PRO A 71 6.51 -7.66 1.61
C PRO A 71 6.28 -6.88 0.31
N ALA A 72 6.04 -5.57 0.42
CA ALA A 72 5.97 -4.69 -0.74
C ALA A 72 7.30 -4.75 -1.53
N PRO A 73 7.27 -5.04 -2.84
CA PRO A 73 8.49 -5.14 -3.64
C PRO A 73 9.27 -3.82 -3.65
N GLY A 74 10.58 -3.87 -3.41
CA GLY A 74 11.45 -2.69 -3.46
C GLY A 74 11.39 -1.77 -2.24
N THR A 75 10.64 -2.12 -1.19
CA THR A 75 10.59 -1.33 0.07
C THR A 75 11.45 -1.92 1.17
N ALA A 76 11.57 -3.26 1.21
CA ALA A 76 12.53 -3.95 2.06
C ALA A 76 13.87 -4.06 1.33
N GLY A 77 14.95 -3.65 2.00
CA GLY A 77 16.30 -3.90 1.51
C GLY A 77 16.53 -5.41 1.37
N PRO A 78 17.29 -5.86 0.37
CA PRO A 78 17.54 -7.27 0.20
C PRO A 78 18.36 -7.77 1.41
N GLY A 79 17.99 -8.95 1.94
CA GLY A 79 18.64 -9.51 3.13
C GLY A 79 20.16 -9.66 2.96
N PHE A 80 20.87 -9.80 4.09
CA PHE A 80 22.30 -10.10 4.08
C PHE A 80 22.58 -11.33 3.19
N GLY A 81 23.59 -11.24 2.32
CA GLY A 81 23.94 -12.31 1.38
C GLY A 81 23.17 -12.34 0.05
N SER A 82 22.20 -11.45 -0.16
CA SER A 82 21.50 -11.28 -1.46
C SER A 82 22.43 -10.99 -2.65
N TRP A 83 23.61 -10.45 -2.37
CA TRP A 83 24.69 -10.18 -3.33
C TRP A 83 25.90 -11.10 -3.19
N GLU A 84 25.85 -12.12 -2.33
CA GLU A 84 26.99 -13.00 -2.05
C GLU A 84 27.38 -13.81 -3.29
N ARG A 85 26.41 -14.14 -4.14
CA ARG A 85 26.69 -14.64 -5.49
C ARG A 85 26.76 -13.47 -6.46
N ARG A 86 27.97 -13.17 -6.95
CA ARG A 86 28.19 -12.23 -8.06
C ARG A 86 27.26 -12.60 -9.22
N PRO A 87 26.43 -11.67 -9.74
CA PRO A 87 25.64 -11.92 -10.93
C PRO A 87 26.55 -12.39 -12.06
N ARG A 88 26.20 -13.49 -12.73
CA ARG A 88 26.95 -13.97 -13.90
C ARG A 88 26.93 -12.83 -14.92
N SER A 89 28.09 -12.32 -15.34
CA SER A 89 28.12 -11.22 -16.31
C SER A 89 27.41 -11.66 -17.58
N SER A 90 26.56 -10.81 -18.14
CA SER A 90 26.11 -11.03 -19.50
C SER A 90 27.35 -11.01 -20.40
N VAL A 91 27.55 -12.09 -21.15
CA VAL A 91 28.52 -12.09 -22.25
C VAL A 91 27.97 -11.10 -23.26
N ARG A 92 28.69 -10.00 -23.47
CA ARG A 92 28.43 -9.03 -24.53
C ARG A 92 28.90 -9.58 -25.86
#